data_AF-A0A925J8C0-F1
#
_entry.id   AF-A0A925J8C0-F1
#
_cell.length_a   1.000
_cell.length_b   1.000
_cell.length_c   1.000
_cell.angle_alpha   90.00
_cell.angle_beta   90.00
_cell.angle_gamma   90.00
#
_symmetry.space_group_name_H-M   'P 1'
#
loop_
_entity.id
_entity.type
_entity.pdbx_description
1 polymer ?
#
loop_
_entity_poly.entity_id
_entity_poly.type
_entity_poly.pdbx_seq_one_letter_code
_entity_poly.pdbx_strand_id
1 'polypeptide(L)' 'MPLYEVYVYCDQCGQPHPVNLKLTLDDPGLNQANVGEIYSGRELPSGIAFMQSNKYRCPHTKQLFPADDLGKAILYLKQ' A
#
# COMPACT_ATOMS: atom_id res chain seq x y z
N MET A 1 16.24 -3.28 9.38
CA MET A 1 14.98 -2.60 9.04
C MET A 1 14.08 -3.58 8.29
N PRO A 2 12.94 -3.97 8.86
CA PRO A 2 12.00 -4.88 8.21
C PRO A 2 11.45 -4.32 6.90
N LEU A 3 11.24 -5.23 5.95
CA LEU A 3 10.70 -4.92 4.64
C LEU A 3 9.20 -5.18 4.65
N TYR A 4 8.43 -4.19 4.22
CA TYR A 4 6.99 -4.25 4.11
C TYR A 4 6.59 -4.23 2.65
N GLU A 5 5.55 -4.97 2.31
CA GLU A 5 4.92 -4.92 1.00
C GLU A 5 3.58 -4.20 1.10
N VAL A 6 3.32 -3.30 0.15
CA VAL A 6 2.11 -2.47 0.15
C VAL A 6 0.99 -3.17 -0.61
N TYR A 7 -0.17 -3.21 0.02
CA TYR A 7 -1.42 -3.73 -0.51
C TYR A 7 -2.44 -2.59 -0.52
N VAL A 8 -3.22 -2.50 -1.58
CA VAL A 8 -4.26 -1.47 -1.72
C VAL A 8 -5.61 -2.14 -1.91
N TYR A 9 -6.62 -1.67 -1.20
CA TYR A 9 -7.99 -2.15 -1.34
C TYR A 9 -8.52 -1.87 -2.75
N CYS A 10 -8.99 -2.91 -3.43
CA CYS A 10 -9.57 -2.79 -4.76
C CYS A 10 -11.10 -2.73 -4.66
N ASP A 11 -11.68 -1.57 -4.98
CA ASP A 11 -13.14 -1.39 -5.02
C ASP A 11 -13.84 -2.23 -6.12
N GLN A 12 -13.09 -2.83 -7.06
CA GLN A 12 -13.66 -3.66 -8.13
C GLN A 12 -13.99 -5.09 -7.68
N CYS A 13 -13.21 -5.66 -6.77
CA CYS A 13 -13.38 -7.03 -6.28
C CYS A 13 -13.62 -7.12 -4.76
N GLY A 14 -13.49 -5.99 -4.06
CA GLY A 14 -13.63 -5.90 -2.61
C GLY A 14 -12.47 -6.51 -1.82
N GLN A 15 -11.32 -6.76 -2.45
CA GLN A 15 -10.14 -7.38 -1.82
C GLN A 15 -8.88 -6.52 -2.00
N PRO A 16 -7.94 -6.55 -1.03
CA PRO A 16 -6.66 -5.88 -1.16
C PRO A 16 -5.72 -6.61 -2.14
N HIS A 17 -4.94 -5.85 -2.90
CA HIS A 17 -3.99 -6.37 -3.88
C HIS A 17 -2.60 -5.78 -3.72
N PRO A 18 -1.54 -6.58 -3.94
CA PRO A 18 -0.18 -6.06 -3.92
C PRO A 18 0.04 -5.10 -5.08
N VAL A 19 0.66 -3.97 -4.79
CA VAL A 19 0.99 -2.93 -5.80
C VAL A 19 2.47 -2.96 -6.23
N ASN A 20 3.17 -4.05 -5.90
CA ASN A 20 4.62 -4.23 -6.13
C ASN A 20 5.51 -3.12 -5.52
N LEU A 21 4.99 -2.41 -4.53
CA LEU A 21 5.74 -1.43 -3.77
C LEU A 21 6.24 -2.07 -2.47
N LYS A 22 7.50 -1.81 -2.16
CA LYS A 22 8.14 -2.27 -0.93
C LYS A 22 8.67 -1.07 -0.17
N LEU A 23 8.50 -1.07 1.14
CA LEU A 23 8.95 -0.02 2.03
C LEU A 23 9.75 -0.63 3.17
N THR A 24 10.83 0.03 3.55
CA THR A 24 11.57 -0.32 4.75
C THR A 24 11.09 0.58 5.87
N LEU A 25 10.58 0.00 6.95
CA LEU A 25 10.24 0.76 8.16
C LEU A 25 11.28 0.45 9.24
N ASP A 26 11.54 1.43 10.10
CA ASP A 26 12.43 1.26 11.25
C ASP A 26 11.72 0.69 12.48
N ASP A 27 10.40 0.44 12.39
CA ASP A 27 9.60 -0.13 13.47
C ASP A 27 9.35 -1.63 13.25
N PRO A 28 10.05 -2.51 13.98
CA PRO A 28 9.95 -3.96 13.79
C PRO A 28 8.74 -4.62 14.48
N GLY A 29 7.92 -3.86 15.20
CA GLY A 29 6.75 -4.40 15.93
C GLY A 29 5.46 -4.46 15.09
N LEU A 30 5.44 -3.79 13.94
CA LEU A 30 4.26 -3.75 13.07
C LEU A 30 4.21 -5.00 12.19
N ASN A 31 3.27 -5.91 12.45
CA ASN A 31 2.97 -7.00 11.51
C ASN A 31 2.08 -6.52 10.34
N GLN A 32 1.19 -5.58 10.64
CA GLN A 32 0.30 -4.93 9.69
C GLN A 32 0.10 -3.46 10.12
N ALA A 33 0.16 -2.53 9.17
CA ALA A 33 -0.05 -1.11 9.45
C ALA A 33 -0.82 -0.43 8.31
N ASN A 34 -1.66 0.56 8.62
CA ASN A 34 -2.27 1.41 7.61
C ASN A 34 -1.24 2.45 7.13
N VAL A 35 -1.07 2.63 5.82
CA VAL A 35 -0.12 3.59 5.27
C VAL A 35 -0.51 5.02 5.68
N GLY A 36 -1.81 5.33 5.64
CA GLY A 36 -2.34 6.62 6.06
C GLY A 36 -2.03 6.94 7.52
N GLU A 37 -2.10 5.97 8.42
CA GLU A 37 -1.74 6.16 9.83
C GLU A 37 -0.24 6.37 10.04
N ILE A 38 0.60 5.58 9.36
CA ILE A 38 2.08 5.65 9.50
C ILE A 38 2.64 6.99 9.00
N TYR A 39 2.06 7.51 7.92
CA TYR A 39 2.52 8.75 7.29
C TYR A 39 1.59 9.95 7.51
N SER A 40 0.63 9.85 8.44
CA SER A 40 -0.24 10.98 8.78
C SER A 40 0.58 12.15 9.30
N GLY A 41 0.56 13.28 8.58
CA GLY A 41 1.35 14.46 8.91
C GLY A 41 2.86 14.33 8.69
N ARG A 42 3.32 13.28 7.99
CA ARG A 42 4.73 13.07 7.61
C ARG A 42 4.90 13.19 6.10
N GLU A 43 6.13 13.41 5.65
CA GLU A 43 6.46 13.32 4.24
C GLU A 43 6.28 11.89 3.71
N LEU A 44 5.64 11.78 2.55
CA LEU A 44 5.42 10.51 1.89
C LEU A 44 6.69 10.07 1.16
N PRO A 45 7.11 8.80 1.31
CA PRO A 45 8.18 8.25 0.50
C PRO A 45 7.83 8.35 -0.98
N SER A 46 8.82 8.58 -1.84
CA SER A 46 8.60 8.68 -3.30
C SER A 46 7.85 7.49 -3.88
N GLY A 47 8.05 6.29 -3.32
CA GLY A 47 7.30 5.10 -3.70
C GLY A 47 5.80 5.19 -3.42
N ILE A 48 5.41 5.73 -2.26
CA ILE A 48 3.99 5.95 -1.91
C ILE A 48 3.38 7.07 -2.78
N ALA A 49 4.13 8.14 -3.04
CA ALA A 49 3.68 9.22 -3.93
C ALA A 49 3.48 8.72 -5.38
N PHE A 50 4.38 7.85 -5.85
CA PHE A 50 4.26 7.20 -7.15
C PHE A 50 3.04 6.27 -7.18
N MET A 51 2.79 5.51 -6.11
CA MET A 51 1.62 4.63 -6.00
C MET A 51 0.30 5.42 -6.12
N GLN A 52 0.15 6.52 -5.38
CA GLN A 52 -1.06 7.36 -5.46
C GLN A 52 -1.32 7.95 -6.84
N SER A 53 -0.25 8.20 -7.60
CA SER A 53 -0.35 8.76 -8.95
C SER A 53 -0.65 7.70 -10.03
N ASN A 54 -0.71 6.42 -9.67
CA ASN A 54 -0.88 5.31 -10.61
C ASN A 54 -2.20 4.55 -10.44
N LYS A 55 -2.54 3.77 -11.47
CA LYS A 55 -3.63 2.81 -11.45
C LYS A 55 -3.08 1.40 -11.54
N TYR A 56 -3.70 0.48 -10.80
CA TYR A 56 -3.29 -0.90 -10.71
C TYR A 56 -4.34 -1.81 -11.32
N ARG A 57 -3.91 -2.94 -11.86
CA ARG A 57 -4.82 -3.92 -12.47
C ARG A 57 -5.27 -4.92 -11.42
N CYS A 58 -6.58 -5.05 -11.23
CA CYS A 58 -7.15 -6.09 -10.38
C CYS A 58 -6.88 -7.47 -11.00
N PRO A 59 -6.24 -8.42 -10.28
CA PRO A 59 -6.02 -9.77 -10.77
C PRO A 59 -7.32 -10.57 -11.00
N HIS A 60 -8.42 -10.21 -10.32
CA HIS A 60 -9.72 -10.89 -10.45
C HIS A 60 -10.55 -10.36 -11.62
N THR A 61 -10.85 -9.07 -11.63
CA THR A 61 -11.74 -8.46 -12.64
C THR A 61 -11.00 -7.96 -13.87
N LYS A 62 -9.67 -7.90 -13.83
CA LYS A 62 -8.78 -7.30 -14.85
C LYS A 62 -8.99 -5.80 -15.08
N GLN A 63 -9.88 -5.16 -14.33
CA GLN A 63 -10.14 -3.72 -14.39
C GLN A 63 -9.05 -2.95 -13.66
N LEU A 64 -8.87 -1.68 -14.05
CA LEU A 64 -7.96 -0.77 -13.39
C LEU A 64 -8.66 -0.12 -12.20
N PHE A 65 -7.97 -0.04 -11.06
CA PHE A 65 -8.42 0.68 -9.88
C PHE A 65 -7.33 1.66 -9.43
N PRO A 66 -7.70 2.83 -8.90
CA PRO A 66 -6.72 3.80 -8.42
C PRO A 66 -6.22 3.42 -7.01
N ALA A 67 -5.04 3.90 -6.66
CA ALA A 67 -4.43 3.73 -5.34
C ALA A 67 -4.16 5.08 -4.64
N ASP A 68 -5.03 6.06 -4.89
CA ASP A 68 -4.91 7.43 -4.37
C ASP A 68 -5.25 7.53 -2.88
N ASP A 69 -6.02 6.60 -2.34
CA ASP A 69 -6.43 6.61 -0.94
C ASP A 69 -5.46 5.82 -0.05
N LEU A 70 -4.63 6.53 0.73
CA LEU A 70 -3.71 5.92 1.70
C LEU A 70 -4.42 5.23 2.87
N GLY A 71 -5.64 5.64 3.21
CA GLY A 71 -6.47 4.97 4.22
C GLY A 71 -6.91 3.58 3.76
N LYS A 72 -6.89 3.32 2.45
CA LYS A 72 -7.13 2.01 1.83
C LYS A 72 -5.84 1.22 1.55
N ALA A 73 -4.68 1.75 1.92
CA ALA A 73 -3.39 1.10 1.73
C ALA A 73 -2.87 0.49 3.04
N ILE A 74 -2.46 -0.77 2.98
CA ILE A 74 -2.02 -1.58 4.12
C ILE A 74 -0.63 -2.11 3.84
N LEU A 75 0.24 -2.01 4.83
CA LEU A 75 1.58 -2.58 4.86
C LEU A 75 1.52 -3.95 5.50
N TYR A 76 2.07 -4.94 4.82
CA TYR A 76 2.27 -6.30 5.35
C TYR A 76 3.76 -6.56 5.51
N LEU A 77 4.17 -7.00 6.71
CA LEU A 77 5.55 -7.40 6.95
C LEU A 77 5.90 -8.58 6.03
N LYS A 78 6.95 -8.42 5.24
CA LYS A 78 7.50 -9.48 4.41
C LYS A 78 8.41 -10.34 5.29
N GLN A 79 7.92 -11.53 5.65
CA GLN A 79 8.68 -12.56 6.35
C GLN A 79 9.77 -13.17 5.48
#